data_AF-A0A2T7TXG4-F1
#
_entry.id   AF-A0A2T7TXG4-F1
#
_cell.length_a   1.000
_cell.length_b   1.000
_cell.length_c   1.000
_cell.angle_alpha   90.00
_cell.angle_beta   90.00
_cell.angle_gamma   90.00
#
_symmetry.space_group_name_H-M   'P 1'
#
loop_
_entity.id
_entity.type
_entity.pdbx_description
1 polymer ?
#
loop_
_entity_poly.entity_id
_entity_poly.type
_entity_poly.pdbx_seq_one_letter_code
_entity_poly.pdbx_strand_id
1 'polypeptide(L)'
;MNNPHQNARTTRLGRAEMIRRILEDGQPVREVARGFGISERTTRKWLARYRAQGLGGLENRSSCPKTVANRTAEYWIGVIEMLRREYRLTAEEIAGKLKLARSTVAAWLTRRGLGRLAALEPKEPPRRYQRQHPGELIHLDIKKLARFERIGHRITGDRRNPSTGVGYDCFHVAIDDATRLALLWQVWGTERALPTSPLKDCPREVVMSTSVAWEHELQSWLEPFLKPLRHPARRRMCPLYVAGLIGPGARKSLQPIAARVAPADYDQLHHFVAVSPWDDAPLAAELLAQANRLVGGPDAILVIDDTALPKKGTHSVGVGPQYAGALGKKANCQSLVSLTLAKGEVPIPIVLRLFLPDTWINDPDRLQHAGVPEAVRVARSKPEIALTELQRVMRAGVSFGAVLADAGYGISAPFRQALSALGLLWAVGTVRIQKVYPADVRMVTSTTTRGRPRKTLVPDAEAVSAEAMLAKASWRRITWRRGTKGPLQARFAAMRVRIADGPAVQLRGLV
;
A
#
# COMPACT_ATOMS: atom_id res chain seq x y z
N MET A 1 4.64 -10.77 42.78
CA MET A 1 5.70 -11.51 43.50
C MET A 1 7.06 -10.92 43.09
N ASN A 2 7.75 -10.22 44.00
CA ASN A 2 9.10 -9.73 43.74
C ASN A 2 10.08 -10.91 43.83
N ASN A 3 10.58 -11.36 42.69
CA ASN A 3 11.57 -12.43 42.63
C ASN A 3 12.87 -11.94 43.30
N PRO A 4 13.32 -12.52 44.42
CA PRO A 4 14.53 -12.07 45.06
C PRO A 4 15.74 -12.35 44.15
N HIS A 5 16.66 -11.38 44.08
CA HIS A 5 17.90 -11.50 43.32
C HIS A 5 18.67 -12.76 43.76
N GLN A 6 19.33 -13.47 42.82
CA GLN A 6 19.98 -14.78 43.08
C GLN A 6 21.00 -14.74 44.24
N ASN A 7 21.63 -13.58 44.48
CA ASN A 7 22.60 -13.38 45.57
C ASN A 7 22.01 -12.77 46.87
N ALA A 8 20.68 -12.75 47.03
CA ALA A 8 20.04 -12.12 48.19
C ALA A 8 20.26 -12.97 49.46
N ARG A 9 21.17 -12.54 50.35
CA ARG A 9 21.49 -13.22 51.62
C ARG A 9 20.31 -13.36 52.60
N THR A 10 19.24 -12.59 52.42
CA THR A 10 18.03 -12.64 53.27
C THR A 10 16.77 -12.88 52.42
N THR A 11 16.65 -14.06 51.84
CA THR A 11 15.40 -14.54 51.23
C THR A 11 14.33 -14.75 52.32
N ARG A 12 13.06 -14.94 51.92
CA ARG A 12 11.97 -15.25 52.86
C ARG A 12 12.32 -16.50 53.71
N LEU A 13 12.85 -17.54 53.06
CA LEU A 13 13.28 -18.77 53.73
C LEU A 13 14.49 -18.53 54.63
N GLY A 14 15.50 -17.78 54.17
CA GLY A 14 16.66 -17.43 55.00
C GLY A 14 16.30 -16.60 56.23
N ARG A 15 15.29 -15.72 56.13
CA ARG A 15 14.74 -15.00 57.29
C ARG A 15 14.00 -15.93 58.24
N ALA A 16 13.24 -16.89 57.74
CA ALA A 16 12.52 -17.85 58.58
C ALA A 16 13.49 -18.75 59.36
N GLU A 17 14.53 -19.27 58.70
CA GLU A 17 15.56 -20.09 59.34
C GLU A 17 16.33 -19.30 60.41
N MET A 18 16.61 -18.03 60.16
CA MET A 18 17.21 -17.13 61.15
C MET A 18 16.34 -16.98 62.41
N ILE A 19 15.02 -16.90 62.26
CA ILE A 19 14.11 -16.85 63.40
C ILE A 19 14.05 -18.19 64.13
N ARG A 20 13.98 -19.30 63.39
CA ARG A 20 13.98 -20.66 63.94
C ARG A 20 15.18 -20.89 64.86
N ARG A 21 16.39 -20.56 64.40
CA ARG A 21 17.63 -20.69 65.19
C ARG A 21 17.64 -19.86 66.48
N ILE A 22 16.98 -18.70 66.47
CA ILE A 22 16.93 -17.81 67.64
C ILE A 22 15.88 -18.27 68.65
N LEU A 23 14.69 -18.69 68.17
CA LEU A 23 13.54 -18.99 69.04
C LEU A 23 13.43 -20.46 69.43
N GLU A 24 13.80 -21.38 68.55
CA GLU A 24 13.69 -22.83 68.77
C GLU A 24 15.03 -23.41 69.21
N ASP A 25 16.12 -23.09 68.51
CA ASP A 25 17.46 -23.62 68.84
C ASP A 25 18.16 -22.82 69.95
N GLY A 26 17.56 -21.72 70.44
CA GLY A 26 18.06 -20.90 71.54
C GLY A 26 19.37 -20.14 71.26
N GLN A 27 19.79 -20.02 69.99
CA GLN A 27 21.08 -19.41 69.65
C GLN A 27 21.07 -17.88 69.86
N PRO A 28 22.17 -17.29 70.37
CA PRO A 28 22.25 -15.85 70.58
C PRO A 28 22.22 -15.10 69.25
N VAL A 29 21.47 -13.98 69.22
CA VAL A 29 21.23 -13.14 68.03
C VAL A 29 22.52 -12.74 67.31
N ARG A 30 23.61 -12.51 68.06
CA ARG A 30 24.94 -12.15 67.54
C ARG A 30 25.53 -13.25 66.68
N GLU A 31 25.42 -14.51 67.12
CA GLU A 31 25.97 -15.67 66.43
C GLU A 31 25.18 -15.95 65.15
N VAL A 32 23.86 -15.90 65.24
CA VAL A 32 22.97 -16.05 64.08
C VAL A 32 23.21 -14.92 63.07
N ALA A 33 23.35 -13.67 63.50
CA ALA A 33 23.64 -12.55 62.61
C ALA A 33 24.97 -12.76 61.84
N ARG A 34 26.01 -13.23 62.54
CA ARG A 34 27.32 -13.56 61.94
C ARG A 34 27.20 -14.69 60.91
N GLY A 35 26.49 -15.76 61.24
CA GLY A 35 26.29 -16.92 60.34
C GLY A 35 25.58 -16.57 59.03
N PHE A 36 24.67 -15.61 59.04
CA PHE A 36 23.98 -15.12 57.84
C PHE A 36 24.67 -13.94 57.15
N GLY A 37 25.80 -13.47 57.69
CA GLY A 37 26.57 -12.35 57.14
C GLY A 37 25.79 -11.02 57.11
N ILE A 38 24.98 -10.76 58.14
CA ILE A 38 24.19 -9.53 58.30
C ILE A 38 24.39 -8.89 59.68
N SER A 39 23.97 -7.64 59.85
CA SER A 39 24.08 -6.95 61.14
C SER A 39 23.04 -7.45 62.16
N GLU A 40 23.40 -7.45 63.45
CA GLU A 40 22.48 -7.76 64.54
C GLU A 40 21.22 -6.90 64.51
N ARG A 41 21.33 -5.62 64.12
CA ARG A 41 20.18 -4.71 63.96
C ARG A 41 19.19 -5.24 62.93
N THR A 42 19.67 -5.83 61.84
CA THR A 42 18.82 -6.42 60.80
C THR A 42 18.15 -7.70 61.28
N THR A 43 18.88 -8.55 61.99
CA THR A 43 18.34 -9.75 62.64
C THR A 43 17.25 -9.39 63.65
N ARG A 44 17.51 -8.43 64.56
CA ARG A 44 16.53 -7.93 65.54
C ARG A 44 15.30 -7.33 64.86
N LYS A 45 15.47 -6.61 63.74
CA LYS A 45 14.35 -6.08 62.94
C LYS A 45 13.44 -7.21 62.43
N TRP A 46 14.01 -8.29 61.91
CA TRP A 46 13.22 -9.42 61.43
C TRP A 46 12.57 -10.19 62.57
N LEU A 47 13.26 -10.37 63.69
CA LEU A 47 12.71 -11.00 64.89
C LEU A 47 11.52 -10.20 65.45
N ALA A 48 11.65 -8.87 65.56
CA ALA A 48 10.56 -8.01 65.98
C ALA A 48 9.35 -8.09 65.05
N ARG A 49 9.58 -8.15 63.73
CA ARG A 49 8.51 -8.33 62.74
C ARG A 49 7.83 -9.69 62.84
N TYR A 50 8.60 -10.76 63.04
CA TYR A 50 8.06 -12.10 63.23
C TYR A 50 7.22 -12.19 64.50
N ARG A 51 7.71 -11.66 65.63
CA ARG A 51 6.93 -11.62 66.88
C ARG A 51 5.61 -10.87 66.72
N ALA A 52 5.59 -9.83 65.91
CA ALA A 52 4.38 -9.03 65.69
C ALA A 52 3.40 -9.63 64.67
N GLN A 53 3.87 -10.42 63.68
CA GLN A 53 3.07 -10.77 62.49
C GLN A 53 3.28 -12.21 61.98
N GLY A 54 3.97 -13.05 62.75
CA GLY A 54 4.35 -14.40 62.37
C GLY A 54 5.11 -14.45 61.03
N LEU A 55 4.89 -15.51 60.26
CA LEU A 55 5.54 -15.73 58.96
C LEU A 55 5.25 -14.62 57.94
N GLY A 56 4.11 -13.93 58.03
CA GLY A 56 3.77 -12.79 57.17
C GLY A 56 4.69 -11.58 57.36
N GLY A 57 5.25 -11.42 58.57
CA GLY A 57 6.20 -10.34 58.88
C GLY A 57 7.54 -10.44 58.15
N LEU A 58 7.84 -11.58 57.54
CA LEU A 58 9.11 -11.87 56.85
C LEU A 58 9.06 -11.54 55.34
N GLU A 59 7.90 -11.14 54.82
CA GLU A 59 7.74 -10.76 53.41
C GLU A 59 8.41 -9.42 53.05
N ASN A 60 8.72 -9.24 51.76
CA ASN A 60 9.24 -7.98 51.25
C ASN A 60 8.12 -6.93 51.23
N ARG A 61 8.36 -5.79 51.87
CA ARG A 61 7.48 -4.61 51.77
C ARG A 61 8.03 -3.64 50.73
N SER A 62 7.12 -2.90 50.09
CA SER A 62 7.47 -1.82 49.17
C SER A 62 8.33 -0.77 49.88
N SER A 63 9.40 -0.33 49.22
CA SER A 63 10.23 0.81 49.63
C SER A 63 9.65 2.16 49.17
N CYS A 64 8.48 2.15 48.51
CA CYS A 64 7.82 3.38 48.06
C CYS A 64 7.38 4.22 49.27
N PRO A 65 7.70 5.53 49.32
CA PRO A 65 7.23 6.43 50.36
C PRO A 65 5.70 6.42 50.46
N LYS A 66 5.15 6.37 51.68
CA LYS A 66 3.70 6.42 51.90
C LYS A 66 3.08 7.78 51.54
N THR A 67 3.89 8.84 51.58
CA THR A 67 3.48 10.22 51.31
C THR A 67 4.56 10.93 50.50
N VAL A 68 4.13 11.71 49.51
CA VAL A 68 5.02 12.53 48.65
C VAL A 68 4.51 13.96 48.73
N ALA A 69 5.33 14.87 49.25
CA ALA A 69 4.94 16.26 49.52
C ALA A 69 4.52 17.03 48.26
N ASN A 70 5.16 16.76 47.13
CA ASN A 70 4.91 17.47 45.86
C ASN A 70 3.93 16.73 44.94
N ARG A 71 2.97 15.99 45.52
CA ARG A 71 1.94 15.31 44.73
C ARG A 71 1.07 16.36 44.06
N THR A 72 0.94 16.29 42.74
CA THR A 72 0.02 17.14 41.98
C THR A 72 -1.38 17.02 42.57
N ALA A 73 -1.98 18.13 43.00
CA ALA A 73 -3.30 18.14 43.60
C ALA A 73 -4.36 17.63 42.61
N GLU A 74 -5.38 16.93 43.11
CA GLU A 74 -6.43 16.34 42.27
C GLU A 74 -7.18 17.36 41.42
N TYR A 75 -7.35 18.57 41.94
CA TYR A 75 -7.90 19.70 41.20
C TYR A 75 -7.17 19.94 39.87
N TRP A 76 -5.85 20.04 39.88
CA TRP A 76 -5.06 20.26 38.67
C TRP A 76 -5.10 19.08 37.70
N ILE A 77 -5.21 17.85 38.23
CA ILE A 77 -5.37 16.66 37.40
C ILE A 77 -6.71 16.72 36.66
N GLY A 78 -7.78 17.13 37.33
CA GLY A 78 -9.10 17.34 36.73
C GLY A 78 -9.10 18.41 35.65
N VAL A 79 -8.45 19.56 35.91
CA VAL A 79 -8.33 20.64 34.92
C VAL A 79 -7.51 20.20 33.69
N ILE A 80 -6.42 19.46 33.88
CA ILE A 80 -5.61 18.88 32.78
C ILE A 80 -6.48 17.94 31.93
N GLU A 81 -7.30 17.10 32.56
CA GLU A 81 -8.18 16.16 31.86
C GLU A 81 -9.30 16.88 31.10
N MET A 82 -9.95 17.87 31.72
CA MET A 82 -10.98 18.71 31.10
C MET A 82 -10.42 19.44 29.87
N LEU A 83 -9.30 20.16 29.99
CA LEU A 83 -8.67 20.87 28.87
C LEU A 83 -8.26 19.92 27.74
N ARG A 84 -7.88 18.70 28.08
CA ARG A 84 -7.53 17.67 27.11
C ARG A 84 -8.76 17.12 26.38
N ARG A 85 -9.86 16.85 27.10
CA ARG A 85 -11.06 16.21 26.53
C ARG A 85 -11.96 17.20 25.80
N GLU A 86 -12.25 18.35 26.40
CA GLU A 86 -13.22 19.31 25.87
C GLU A 86 -12.59 20.24 24.81
N TYR A 87 -11.37 20.71 25.07
CA TYR A 87 -10.71 21.72 24.22
C TYR A 87 -9.60 21.12 23.32
N ARG A 88 -9.37 19.81 23.41
CA ARG A 88 -8.36 19.06 22.62
C ARG A 88 -6.94 19.63 22.63
N LEU A 89 -6.57 20.33 23.70
CA LEU A 89 -5.26 20.96 23.81
C LEU A 89 -4.13 19.92 23.92
N THR A 90 -2.98 20.24 23.33
CA THR A 90 -1.74 19.48 23.48
C THR A 90 -1.18 19.61 24.90
N ALA A 91 -0.31 18.67 25.29
CA ALA A 91 0.36 18.74 26.59
C ALA A 91 1.18 20.04 26.76
N GLU A 92 1.68 20.61 25.65
CA GLU A 92 2.39 21.88 25.62
C GLU A 92 1.44 23.06 25.91
N GLU A 93 0.31 23.12 25.22
CA GLU A 93 -0.67 24.20 25.39
C GLU A 93 -1.32 24.17 26.78
N ILE A 94 -1.59 22.98 27.32
CA ILE A 94 -2.10 22.81 28.68
C ILE A 94 -1.04 23.26 29.69
N ALA A 95 0.21 22.85 29.50
CA ALA A 95 1.31 23.27 30.37
C ALA A 95 1.48 24.80 30.37
N GLY A 96 1.43 25.43 29.19
CA GLY A 96 1.48 26.89 29.04
C GLY A 96 0.32 27.61 29.72
N LYS A 97 -0.92 27.11 29.56
CA LYS A 97 -2.12 27.72 30.17
C LYS A 97 -2.16 27.57 31.68
N LEU A 98 -1.77 26.41 32.21
CA LEU A 98 -1.82 26.12 33.64
C LEU A 98 -0.53 26.51 34.39
N LYS A 99 0.48 27.03 33.67
CA LYS A 99 1.83 27.30 34.20
C LYS A 99 2.42 26.10 34.95
N LEU A 100 2.20 24.90 34.42
CA LEU A 100 2.74 23.65 34.94
C LEU A 100 3.88 23.15 34.06
N ALA A 101 4.79 22.35 34.63
CA ALA A 101 5.82 21.71 33.83
C ALA A 101 5.19 20.74 32.80
N ARG A 102 5.62 20.83 31.55
CA ARG A 102 5.16 19.96 30.45
C ARG A 102 5.29 18.47 30.78
N SER A 103 6.38 18.08 31.44
CA SER A 103 6.63 16.71 31.88
C SER A 103 5.56 16.20 32.86
N THR A 104 5.11 17.05 33.78
CA THR A 104 4.03 16.75 34.74
C THR A 104 2.70 16.52 34.02
N VAL A 105 2.35 17.40 33.08
CA VAL A 105 1.12 17.28 32.28
C VAL A 105 1.16 16.02 31.40
N ALA A 106 2.27 15.77 30.70
CA ALA A 106 2.45 14.60 29.85
C ALA A 106 2.40 13.28 30.65
N ALA A 107 3.02 13.24 31.83
CA ALA A 107 2.99 12.06 32.70
C ALA A 107 1.58 11.74 33.19
N TRP A 108 0.81 12.76 33.60
CA TRP A 108 -0.58 12.58 34.04
C TRP A 108 -1.51 12.18 32.91
N LEU A 109 -1.40 12.81 31.74
CA LEU A 109 -2.16 12.42 30.55
C LEU A 109 -1.85 10.97 30.16
N THR A 110 -0.60 10.54 30.23
CA THR A 110 -0.20 9.16 29.92
C THR A 110 -0.78 8.16 30.93
N ARG A 111 -0.70 8.46 32.24
CA ARG A 111 -1.28 7.62 33.31
C ARG A 111 -2.80 7.47 33.20
N ARG A 112 -3.49 8.48 32.64
CA ARG A 112 -4.94 8.48 32.40
C ARG A 112 -5.33 7.94 31.02
N GLY A 113 -4.37 7.47 30.21
CA GLY A 113 -4.64 6.97 28.85
C GLY A 113 -4.90 8.04 27.78
N LEU A 114 -4.71 9.33 28.12
CA LEU A 114 -4.99 10.50 27.28
C LEU A 114 -3.73 11.09 26.61
N GLY A 115 -2.60 10.38 26.70
CA GLY A 115 -1.30 10.82 26.18
C GLY A 115 -1.27 11.07 24.67
N ARG A 116 -2.19 10.44 23.90
CA ARG A 116 -2.36 10.66 22.46
C ARG A 116 -3.72 11.28 22.18
N LEU A 117 -3.78 12.29 21.30
CA LEU A 117 -5.05 12.91 20.89
C LEU A 117 -6.02 11.88 20.28
N ALA A 118 -5.48 10.88 19.56
CA ALA A 118 -6.25 9.78 18.99
C ALA A 118 -6.93 8.86 20.03
N ALA A 119 -6.58 8.96 21.31
CA ALA A 119 -7.24 8.22 22.38
C ALA A 119 -8.48 8.96 22.95
N LEU A 120 -8.68 10.23 22.57
CA LEU A 120 -9.84 11.03 22.96
C LEU A 120 -11.08 10.77 22.11
N GLU A 121 -10.93 10.01 21.03
CA GLU A 121 -12.03 9.48 20.23
C GLU A 121 -11.88 7.97 20.24
N PRO A 122 -12.72 7.21 20.99
CA PRO A 122 -12.87 5.81 20.64
C PRO A 122 -13.25 5.78 19.16
N LYS A 123 -12.42 5.12 18.34
CA LYS A 123 -12.68 4.98 16.91
C LYS A 123 -14.08 4.40 16.77
N GLU A 124 -15.03 5.20 16.29
CA GLU A 124 -16.39 4.72 16.09
C GLU A 124 -16.30 3.41 15.31
N PRO A 125 -16.97 2.33 15.76
CA PRO A 125 -17.04 1.13 14.96
C PRO A 125 -17.56 1.56 13.59
N PRO A 126 -16.84 1.26 12.50
CA PRO A 126 -17.22 1.75 11.19
C PRO A 126 -18.68 1.35 10.95
N ARG A 127 -19.58 2.33 10.80
CA ARG A 127 -20.95 2.07 10.36
C ARG A 127 -20.85 1.56 8.93
N ARG A 128 -20.76 0.23 8.81
CA ARG A 128 -20.71 -0.50 7.55
C ARG A 128 -22.12 -0.50 6.98
N TYR A 129 -22.29 0.24 5.90
CA TYR A 129 -23.38 0.03 4.97
C TYR A 129 -22.86 -0.89 3.87
N GLN A 130 -23.67 -1.85 3.45
CA GLN A 130 -23.56 -2.45 2.14
C GLN A 130 -24.92 -2.38 1.50
N ARG A 131 -24.95 -1.77 0.34
CA ARG A 131 -26.14 -1.64 -0.47
C ARG A 131 -26.43 -2.94 -1.21
N GLN A 132 -27.70 -3.35 -1.24
CA GLN A 132 -28.11 -4.64 -1.80
C GLN A 132 -28.15 -4.60 -3.33
N HIS A 133 -28.38 -3.42 -3.89
CA HIS A 133 -28.51 -3.26 -5.32
C HIS A 133 -27.37 -2.44 -5.91
N PRO A 134 -26.80 -2.88 -7.05
CA PRO A 134 -25.84 -2.11 -7.84
C PRO A 134 -26.23 -0.65 -7.98
N GLY A 135 -25.33 0.30 -7.72
CA GLY A 135 -25.51 1.74 -7.96
C GLY A 135 -26.12 2.55 -6.80
N GLU A 136 -26.68 1.88 -5.79
CA GLU A 136 -27.25 2.53 -4.59
C GLU A 136 -26.22 3.35 -3.81
N LEU A 137 -24.94 3.03 -3.95
CA LEU A 137 -23.85 3.84 -3.42
C LEU A 137 -22.56 3.61 -4.20
N ILE A 138 -21.91 4.70 -4.63
CA ILE A 138 -20.64 4.65 -5.36
C ILE A 138 -19.56 5.37 -4.55
N HIS A 139 -18.51 4.63 -4.22
CA HIS A 139 -17.29 5.13 -3.57
C HIS A 139 -16.39 5.78 -4.61
N LEU A 140 -16.33 7.10 -4.57
CA LEU A 140 -15.38 7.88 -5.34
C LEU A 140 -14.11 8.08 -4.54
N ASP A 141 -12.98 7.85 -5.20
CA ASP A 141 -11.69 8.26 -4.68
C ASP A 141 -10.91 9.02 -5.77
N ILE A 142 -10.12 9.99 -5.33
CA ILE A 142 -9.20 10.70 -6.22
C ILE A 142 -7.83 10.13 -5.96
N LYS A 143 -7.38 9.30 -6.89
CA LYS A 143 -6.00 8.86 -6.90
C LYS A 143 -5.15 10.01 -7.40
N LYS A 144 -4.56 10.71 -6.45
CA LYS A 144 -3.52 11.71 -6.72
C LYS A 144 -2.19 10.99 -6.92
N LEU A 145 -1.68 10.99 -8.14
CA LEU A 145 -0.29 10.67 -8.44
C LEU A 145 0.51 11.96 -8.28
N ALA A 146 1.36 12.02 -7.27
CA ALA A 146 2.19 13.19 -7.08
C ALA A 146 3.07 13.41 -8.31
N ARG A 147 3.02 14.62 -8.86
CA ARG A 147 3.97 15.01 -9.90
C ARG A 147 5.31 15.23 -9.24
N PHE A 148 6.29 14.41 -9.62
CA PHE A 148 7.62 14.50 -9.06
C PHE A 148 8.51 15.28 -10.00
N GLU A 149 8.93 16.42 -9.53
CA GLU A 149 9.99 17.17 -10.17
C GLU A 149 11.35 16.47 -9.93
N ARG A 150 11.53 15.82 -8.77
CA ARG A 150 12.74 15.06 -8.40
C ARG A 150 12.40 13.81 -7.60
N ILE A 151 13.29 12.82 -7.65
CA ILE A 151 13.17 11.59 -6.86
C ILE A 151 13.28 11.94 -5.36
N GLY A 152 12.34 11.42 -4.56
CA GLY A 152 12.24 11.74 -3.13
C GLY A 152 13.23 10.96 -2.25
N HIS A 153 13.48 11.49 -1.04
CA HIS A 153 14.42 10.94 -0.04
C HIS A 153 14.19 9.48 0.36
N ARG A 154 13.00 8.92 0.09
CA ARG A 154 12.72 7.49 0.30
C ARG A 154 13.45 6.55 -0.66
N ILE A 155 13.81 7.06 -1.84
CA ILE A 155 14.58 6.33 -2.84
C ILE A 155 16.06 6.75 -2.79
N THR A 156 16.34 8.03 -2.56
CA THR A 156 17.72 8.58 -2.57
C THR A 156 18.41 8.58 -1.20
N GLY A 157 17.69 8.36 -0.10
CA GLY A 157 18.20 8.45 1.28
C GLY A 157 18.49 9.88 1.78
N ASP A 158 18.59 10.86 0.89
CA ASP A 158 18.96 12.23 1.23
C ASP A 158 17.75 13.08 1.66
N ARG A 159 17.73 13.44 2.96
CA ARG A 159 16.69 14.24 3.60
C ARG A 159 16.94 15.75 3.57
N ARG A 160 18.13 16.21 3.17
CA ARG A 160 18.53 17.63 3.26
C ARG A 160 17.80 18.51 2.25
N ASN A 161 17.08 17.90 1.32
CA ASN A 161 16.59 18.60 0.16
C ASN A 161 15.21 18.00 -0.26
N PRO A 162 14.09 18.50 0.29
CA PRO A 162 12.75 17.98 0.02
C PRO A 162 12.24 18.35 -1.39
N SER A 163 11.41 17.49 -1.98
CA SER A 163 10.71 17.78 -3.23
C SER A 163 9.68 18.87 -3.00
N THR A 164 9.77 19.98 -3.73
CA THR A 164 8.72 21.00 -3.83
C THR A 164 7.50 20.39 -4.51
N GLY A 165 6.30 20.67 -3.99
CA GLY A 165 5.06 20.04 -4.42
C GLY A 165 4.55 20.63 -5.73
N VAL A 166 4.85 19.98 -6.86
CA VAL A 166 4.45 20.40 -8.23
C VAL A 166 2.99 20.08 -8.56
N GLY A 167 2.18 19.78 -7.56
CA GLY A 167 0.82 19.29 -7.74
C GLY A 167 0.75 17.79 -8.01
N TYR A 168 -0.41 17.35 -8.50
CA TYR A 168 -0.76 15.94 -8.65
C TYR A 168 -1.47 15.74 -10.00
N ASP A 169 -1.22 14.60 -10.65
CA ASP A 169 -2.15 14.04 -11.62
C ASP A 169 -3.28 13.36 -10.87
N CYS A 170 -4.51 13.78 -11.10
CA CYS A 170 -5.69 13.26 -10.43
C CYS A 170 -6.39 12.23 -11.33
N PHE A 171 -6.38 10.97 -10.91
CA PHE A 171 -7.23 9.94 -11.49
C PHE A 171 -8.50 9.84 -10.65
N HIS A 172 -9.65 9.96 -11.30
CA HIS A 172 -10.92 9.71 -10.64
C HIS A 172 -11.21 8.22 -10.70
N VAL A 173 -11.43 7.63 -9.53
CA VAL A 173 -11.77 6.22 -9.37
C VAL A 173 -13.17 6.13 -8.81
N ALA A 174 -14.10 5.59 -9.57
CA ALA A 174 -15.44 5.31 -9.10
C ALA A 174 -15.61 3.80 -8.88
N ILE A 175 -16.09 3.41 -7.70
CA ILE A 175 -16.35 2.01 -7.36
C ILE A 175 -17.73 1.87 -6.79
N ASP A 176 -18.54 1.03 -7.40
CA ASP A 176 -19.86 0.72 -6.90
C ASP A 176 -19.85 -0.11 -5.61
N ASP A 177 -20.77 0.14 -4.69
CA ASP A 177 -20.87 -0.54 -3.40
C ASP A 177 -21.59 -1.90 -3.47
N ALA A 178 -22.30 -2.25 -4.54
CA ALA A 178 -22.92 -3.58 -4.64
C ALA A 178 -22.16 -4.49 -5.63
N THR A 179 -21.88 -4.00 -6.84
CA THR A 179 -21.22 -4.73 -7.95
C THR A 179 -19.71 -4.65 -7.94
N ARG A 180 -19.17 -3.63 -7.28
CA ARG A 180 -17.72 -3.43 -7.12
C ARG A 180 -16.97 -3.19 -8.44
N LEU A 181 -17.68 -2.91 -9.53
CA LEU A 181 -17.12 -2.45 -10.79
C LEU A 181 -16.35 -1.14 -10.57
N ALA A 182 -15.12 -1.09 -11.10
CA ALA A 182 -14.23 0.05 -10.98
C ALA A 182 -14.03 0.71 -12.35
N LEU A 183 -14.29 2.01 -12.40
CA LEU A 183 -14.12 2.83 -13.59
C LEU A 183 -13.05 3.88 -13.34
N LEU A 184 -12.10 3.98 -14.28
CA LEU A 184 -10.87 4.77 -14.12
C LEU A 184 -10.63 5.66 -15.33
N TRP A 185 -10.34 6.93 -15.07
CA TRP A 185 -10.18 7.92 -16.13
C TRP A 185 -9.11 8.95 -15.75
N GLN A 186 -8.32 9.38 -16.73
CA GLN A 186 -7.28 10.40 -16.60
C GLN A 186 -7.83 11.76 -17.02
N VAL A 187 -7.66 12.79 -16.17
CA VAL A 187 -8.02 14.17 -16.51
C VAL A 187 -6.76 14.93 -16.89
N TRP A 188 -6.76 15.57 -18.06
CA TRP A 188 -5.71 16.51 -18.48
C TRP A 188 -6.07 17.90 -17.94
N GLY A 189 -5.34 18.36 -16.92
CA GLY A 189 -5.52 19.69 -16.35
C GLY A 189 -4.95 19.79 -14.94
N THR A 190 -4.34 20.91 -14.61
CA THR A 190 -3.85 21.16 -13.25
C THR A 190 -5.02 21.54 -12.35
N GLU A 191 -5.47 20.63 -11.48
CA GLU A 191 -6.16 21.04 -10.26
C GLU A 191 -5.12 21.70 -9.35
N ARG A 192 -4.81 22.97 -9.58
CA ARG A 192 -4.20 23.79 -8.53
C ARG A 192 -5.23 23.87 -7.41
N ALA A 193 -4.87 23.33 -6.25
CA ALA A 193 -5.54 23.68 -5.01
C ALA A 193 -5.51 25.21 -4.91
N LEU A 194 -6.69 25.84 -4.96
CA LEU A 194 -6.82 27.27 -4.68
C LEU A 194 -6.20 27.53 -3.30
N PRO A 195 -5.19 28.41 -3.18
CA PRO A 195 -4.73 28.84 -1.88
C PRO A 195 -5.85 29.62 -1.19
N THR A 196 -6.16 29.22 0.04
CA THR A 196 -7.00 29.99 0.98
C THR A 196 -6.29 31.30 1.32
N SER A 197 -6.53 32.36 0.57
CA SER A 197 -6.23 33.74 0.94
C SER A 197 -7.14 34.69 0.14
N PRO A 198 -7.63 35.80 0.72
CA PRO A 198 -8.72 36.57 0.15
C PRO A 198 -8.30 37.34 -1.11
N LEU A 199 -9.09 37.18 -2.16
CA LEU A 199 -9.00 37.88 -3.44
C LEU A 199 -9.05 39.41 -3.23
N LYS A 200 -8.03 40.12 -3.72
CA LYS A 200 -8.21 41.46 -4.30
C LYS A 200 -7.65 41.44 -5.72
N ASP A 201 -8.52 41.90 -6.61
CA ASP A 201 -8.28 42.32 -7.99
C ASP A 201 -7.96 41.23 -9.03
N CYS A 202 -9.02 40.79 -9.72
CA CYS A 202 -8.95 40.14 -11.01
C CYS A 202 -9.93 40.85 -11.97
N PRO A 203 -9.51 41.31 -13.16
CA PRO A 203 -10.41 41.93 -14.12
C PRO A 203 -11.21 40.90 -14.92
N ARG A 204 -12.52 41.14 -14.94
CA ARG A 204 -13.57 40.85 -15.96
C ARG A 204 -13.43 39.60 -16.85
N GLU A 205 -14.37 38.68 -16.61
CA GLU A 205 -15.08 37.82 -17.57
C GLU A 205 -14.41 37.53 -18.92
N VAL A 206 -13.78 36.35 -18.99
CA VAL A 206 -13.73 35.60 -20.25
C VAL A 206 -15.03 34.82 -20.35
N VAL A 207 -15.95 35.31 -21.17
CA VAL A 207 -17.16 34.59 -21.58
C VAL A 207 -16.73 33.30 -22.28
N MET A 208 -16.95 32.15 -21.63
CA MET A 208 -16.70 30.83 -22.22
C MET A 208 -17.77 30.49 -23.26
N SER A 209 -17.46 30.77 -24.52
CA SER A 209 -18.22 30.32 -25.70
C SER A 209 -17.81 28.91 -26.16
N THR A 210 -17.69 27.92 -25.27
CA THR A 210 -17.14 26.58 -25.62
C THR A 210 -17.90 25.37 -25.06
N SER A 211 -19.11 25.52 -24.51
CA SER A 211 -19.83 24.37 -23.91
C SER A 211 -20.32 23.33 -24.94
N VAL A 212 -20.63 23.74 -26.18
CA VAL A 212 -21.27 22.87 -27.19
C VAL A 212 -20.26 22.09 -28.06
N ALA A 213 -19.02 22.56 -28.20
CA ALA A 213 -18.05 22.00 -29.15
C ALA A 213 -17.54 20.59 -28.76
N TRP A 214 -17.19 20.39 -27.49
CA TRP A 214 -16.58 19.12 -27.04
C TRP A 214 -17.58 17.96 -26.92
N GLU A 215 -18.86 18.25 -26.66
CA GLU A 215 -19.91 17.22 -26.56
C GLU A 215 -20.18 16.59 -27.92
N HIS A 216 -20.17 17.39 -28.98
CA HIS A 216 -20.34 16.92 -30.36
C HIS A 216 -19.12 16.10 -30.83
N GLU A 217 -17.90 16.54 -30.49
CA GLU A 217 -16.68 15.78 -30.74
C GLU A 217 -16.67 14.45 -29.97
N LEU A 218 -17.10 14.45 -28.71
CA LEU A 218 -17.23 13.24 -27.90
C LEU A 218 -18.24 12.27 -28.49
N GLN A 219 -19.41 12.75 -28.92
CA GLN A 219 -20.42 11.91 -29.58
C GLN A 219 -19.87 11.28 -30.85
N SER A 220 -19.18 12.07 -31.69
CA SER A 220 -18.54 11.59 -32.91
C SER A 220 -17.48 10.53 -32.63
N TRP A 221 -16.67 10.72 -31.57
CA TRP A 221 -15.67 9.75 -31.14
C TRP A 221 -16.30 8.46 -30.57
N LEU A 222 -17.43 8.57 -29.87
CA LEU A 222 -18.13 7.44 -29.26
C LEU A 222 -18.91 6.59 -30.27
N GLU A 223 -19.29 7.12 -31.43
CA GLU A 223 -20.16 6.43 -32.39
C GLU A 223 -19.72 4.97 -32.71
N PRO A 224 -18.42 4.66 -32.93
CA PRO A 224 -17.96 3.28 -33.12
C PRO A 224 -18.23 2.37 -31.91
N PHE A 225 -18.15 2.90 -30.69
CA PHE A 225 -18.43 2.20 -29.44
C PHE A 225 -19.92 2.02 -29.16
N LEU A 226 -20.80 2.82 -29.78
CA LEU A 226 -22.25 2.71 -29.60
C LEU A 226 -22.86 1.61 -30.47
N LYS A 227 -22.26 1.29 -31.62
CA LYS A 227 -22.76 0.24 -32.53
C LYS A 227 -22.93 -1.12 -31.84
N PRO A 228 -21.97 -1.62 -31.02
CA PRO A 228 -22.10 -2.90 -30.36
C PRO A 228 -23.11 -2.92 -29.21
N LEU A 229 -23.53 -1.76 -28.66
CA LEU A 229 -24.45 -1.70 -27.54
C LEU A 229 -25.89 -2.12 -27.89
N ARG A 230 -26.21 -2.27 -29.21
CA ARG A 230 -27.44 -2.77 -29.87
C ARG A 230 -28.79 -2.21 -29.40
N HIS A 231 -29.04 -2.12 -28.10
CA HIS A 231 -30.26 -1.62 -27.48
C HIS A 231 -30.31 -0.07 -27.46
N PRO A 232 -31.40 0.56 -27.94
CA PRO A 232 -31.52 2.02 -28.02
C PRO A 232 -31.26 2.76 -26.70
N ALA A 233 -31.79 2.24 -25.58
CA ALA A 233 -31.56 2.84 -24.26
C ALA A 233 -30.07 2.86 -23.86
N ARG A 234 -29.30 1.82 -24.21
CA ARG A 234 -27.85 1.76 -23.91
C ARG A 234 -27.06 2.74 -24.76
N ARG A 235 -27.42 2.85 -26.04
CA ARG A 235 -26.84 3.84 -26.98
C ARG A 235 -27.11 5.27 -26.52
N ARG A 236 -28.28 5.53 -25.92
CA ARG A 236 -28.62 6.83 -25.33
C ARG A 236 -27.86 7.11 -24.02
N MET A 237 -27.75 6.12 -23.12
CA MET A 237 -27.14 6.32 -21.79
C MET A 237 -25.60 6.36 -21.81
N CYS A 238 -24.95 5.61 -22.70
CA CYS A 238 -23.49 5.51 -22.74
C CYS A 238 -22.79 6.88 -22.94
N PRO A 239 -23.18 7.73 -23.92
CA PRO A 239 -22.57 9.04 -24.09
C PRO A 239 -22.76 9.96 -22.89
N LEU A 240 -23.95 9.95 -22.28
CA LEU A 240 -24.24 10.73 -21.09
C LEU A 240 -23.35 10.30 -19.92
N TYR A 241 -23.16 9.00 -19.74
CA TYR A 241 -22.30 8.47 -18.69
C TYR A 241 -20.84 8.89 -18.90
N VAL A 242 -20.30 8.70 -20.12
CA VAL A 242 -18.92 9.10 -20.46
C VAL A 242 -18.73 10.61 -20.32
N ALA A 243 -19.67 11.41 -20.81
CA ALA A 243 -19.66 12.87 -20.66
C ALA A 243 -19.66 13.29 -19.18
N GLY A 244 -20.43 12.62 -18.33
CA GLY A 244 -20.44 12.88 -16.89
C GLY A 244 -19.10 12.61 -16.19
N LEU A 245 -18.38 11.59 -16.67
CA LEU A 245 -17.07 11.18 -16.17
C LEU A 245 -15.97 12.15 -16.59
N ILE A 246 -15.90 12.50 -17.87
CA ILE A 246 -14.83 13.38 -18.40
C ILE A 246 -15.15 14.87 -18.28
N GLY A 247 -16.43 15.23 -18.27
CA GLY A 247 -16.92 16.61 -18.24
C GLY A 247 -16.71 17.32 -16.90
N PRO A 248 -16.98 18.63 -16.82
CA PRO A 248 -16.68 19.44 -15.64
C PRO A 248 -17.49 19.02 -14.40
N GLY A 249 -16.81 18.80 -13.27
CA GLY A 249 -17.44 18.52 -11.97
C GLY A 249 -16.58 17.63 -11.06
N ALA A 250 -16.46 18.01 -9.79
CA ALA A 250 -15.54 17.38 -8.83
C ALA A 250 -16.01 15.98 -8.37
N ARG A 251 -17.32 15.74 -8.26
CA ARG A 251 -17.87 14.43 -7.84
C ARG A 251 -18.35 13.63 -9.04
N LYS A 252 -17.76 12.45 -9.26
CA LYS A 252 -18.03 11.53 -10.37
C LYS A 252 -18.92 10.34 -10.01
N SER A 253 -19.73 10.45 -8.96
CA SER A 253 -20.69 9.40 -8.59
C SER A 253 -21.92 9.57 -9.47
N LEU A 254 -22.72 8.51 -9.56
CA LEU A 254 -23.83 8.48 -10.51
C LEU A 254 -24.83 9.60 -10.26
N GLN A 255 -25.21 9.88 -9.01
CA GLN A 255 -26.18 10.94 -8.70
C GLN A 255 -25.69 12.34 -9.12
N PRO A 256 -24.47 12.81 -8.75
CA PRO A 256 -23.89 14.04 -9.30
C PRO A 256 -23.66 14.04 -10.80
N ILE A 257 -23.40 12.88 -11.42
CA ILE A 257 -23.32 12.77 -12.88
C ILE A 257 -24.71 13.02 -13.47
N ALA A 258 -25.71 12.23 -13.08
CA ALA A 258 -27.08 12.34 -13.56
C ALA A 258 -27.64 13.75 -13.36
N ALA A 259 -27.43 14.37 -12.18
CA ALA A 259 -27.87 15.74 -11.94
C ALA A 259 -27.28 16.77 -12.95
N ARG A 260 -26.11 16.50 -13.52
CA ARG A 260 -25.46 17.38 -14.51
C ARG A 260 -25.86 17.05 -15.96
N VAL A 261 -25.91 15.76 -16.31
CA VAL A 261 -25.99 15.33 -17.72
C VAL A 261 -27.30 14.64 -18.08
N ALA A 262 -28.08 14.22 -17.08
CA ALA A 262 -29.28 13.41 -17.25
C ALA A 262 -30.26 13.56 -16.06
N PRO A 263 -30.69 14.79 -15.68
CA PRO A 263 -31.39 15.03 -14.41
C PRO A 263 -32.76 14.35 -14.34
N ALA A 264 -33.41 14.13 -15.48
CA ALA A 264 -34.69 13.41 -15.58
C ALA A 264 -34.53 11.89 -15.72
N ASP A 265 -33.30 11.38 -15.90
CA ASP A 265 -33.04 9.99 -16.30
C ASP A 265 -32.09 9.28 -15.31
N TYR A 266 -32.11 9.66 -14.03
CA TYR A 266 -31.26 9.03 -13.00
C TYR A 266 -31.42 7.50 -13.01
N ASP A 267 -32.66 7.00 -12.97
CA ASP A 267 -32.95 5.56 -12.92
C ASP A 267 -32.47 4.82 -14.18
N GLN A 268 -32.57 5.44 -15.36
CA GLN A 268 -32.09 4.86 -16.61
C GLN A 268 -30.56 4.82 -16.65
N LEU A 269 -29.89 5.88 -16.20
CA LEU A 269 -28.43 5.93 -16.12
C LEU A 269 -27.90 4.93 -15.08
N HIS A 270 -28.61 4.81 -13.96
CA HIS A 270 -28.33 3.81 -12.92
C HIS A 270 -28.47 2.40 -13.45
N HIS A 271 -29.61 2.09 -14.07
CA HIS A 271 -29.84 0.78 -14.68
C HIS A 271 -28.79 0.45 -15.75
N PHE A 272 -28.39 1.43 -16.57
CA PHE A 272 -27.34 1.25 -17.60
C PHE A 272 -25.99 0.81 -17.01
N VAL A 273 -25.54 1.44 -15.92
CA VAL A 273 -24.25 1.13 -15.30
C VAL A 273 -24.31 -0.13 -14.43
N ALA A 274 -25.41 -0.34 -13.74
CA ALA A 274 -25.43 -1.20 -12.57
C ALA A 274 -26.17 -2.53 -12.79
N VAL A 275 -27.15 -2.58 -13.70
CA VAL A 275 -28.07 -3.72 -13.84
C VAL A 275 -28.11 -4.25 -15.27
N SER A 276 -27.96 -3.39 -16.27
CA SER A 276 -28.12 -3.76 -17.68
C SER A 276 -27.06 -4.78 -18.10
N PRO A 277 -27.45 -5.99 -18.56
CA PRO A 277 -26.48 -6.99 -19.01
C PRO A 277 -25.95 -6.59 -20.39
N TRP A 278 -24.75 -6.03 -20.44
CA TRP A 278 -24.04 -5.81 -21.70
C TRP A 278 -22.64 -6.43 -21.63
N ASP A 279 -22.29 -7.13 -22.71
CA ASP A 279 -20.98 -7.74 -22.92
C ASP A 279 -19.95 -6.62 -23.17
N ASP A 280 -18.87 -6.60 -22.39
CA ASP A 280 -17.79 -5.62 -22.53
C ASP A 280 -16.84 -5.95 -23.68
N ALA A 281 -16.82 -7.20 -24.16
CA ALA A 281 -15.88 -7.67 -25.16
C ALA A 281 -15.93 -6.86 -26.47
N PRO A 282 -17.10 -6.48 -27.03
CA PRO A 282 -17.16 -5.67 -28.23
C PRO A 282 -16.63 -4.24 -28.03
N LEU A 283 -16.86 -3.63 -26.86
CA LEU A 283 -16.31 -2.30 -26.56
C LEU A 283 -14.80 -2.36 -26.38
N ALA A 284 -14.31 -3.42 -25.72
CA ALA A 284 -12.88 -3.65 -25.60
C ALA A 284 -12.24 -3.87 -26.99
N ALA A 285 -12.88 -4.61 -27.89
CA ALA A 285 -12.39 -4.81 -29.25
C ALA A 285 -12.31 -3.49 -30.04
N GLU A 286 -13.33 -2.62 -29.94
CA GLU A 286 -13.28 -1.30 -30.58
C GLU A 286 -12.18 -0.41 -29.96
N LEU A 287 -11.98 -0.46 -28.64
CA LEU A 287 -10.87 0.26 -27.98
C LEU A 287 -9.51 -0.18 -28.55
N LEU A 288 -9.30 -1.49 -28.72
CA LEU A 288 -8.07 -2.03 -29.31
C LEU A 288 -7.89 -1.57 -30.75
N ALA A 289 -8.96 -1.58 -31.56
CA ALA A 289 -8.93 -1.12 -32.94
C ALA A 289 -8.59 0.38 -33.05
N GLN A 290 -9.22 1.22 -32.22
CA GLN A 290 -8.95 2.66 -32.17
C GLN A 290 -7.50 2.95 -31.74
N ALA A 291 -7.04 2.30 -30.66
CA ALA A 291 -5.67 2.48 -30.19
C ALA A 291 -4.64 2.04 -31.24
N ASN A 292 -4.89 0.93 -31.93
CA ASN A 292 -4.02 0.47 -33.00
C ASN A 292 -3.98 1.45 -34.18
N ARG A 293 -5.11 2.05 -34.56
CA ARG A 293 -5.14 3.11 -35.59
C ARG A 293 -4.34 4.35 -35.18
N LEU A 294 -4.41 4.73 -33.91
CA LEU A 294 -3.78 5.96 -33.41
C LEU A 294 -2.27 5.80 -33.21
N VAL A 295 -1.84 4.72 -32.58
CA VAL A 295 -0.45 4.56 -32.12
C VAL A 295 0.17 3.20 -32.43
N GLY A 296 -0.54 2.30 -33.11
CA GLY A 296 0.00 0.99 -33.49
C GLY A 296 1.08 1.07 -34.57
N GLY A 297 1.79 -0.05 -34.75
CA GLY A 297 2.82 -0.23 -35.77
C GLY A 297 4.16 -0.73 -35.20
N PRO A 298 5.19 -0.90 -36.05
CA PRO A 298 6.48 -1.44 -35.63
C PRO A 298 7.24 -0.56 -34.63
N ASP A 299 6.97 0.75 -34.61
CA ASP A 299 7.59 1.67 -33.64
C ASP A 299 6.77 1.78 -32.33
N ALA A 300 5.63 1.10 -32.26
CA ALA A 300 4.81 1.10 -31.06
C ALA A 300 5.35 0.12 -30.03
N ILE A 301 5.22 0.49 -28.76
CA ILE A 301 5.69 -0.27 -27.61
C ILE A 301 4.49 -0.61 -26.73
N LEU A 302 4.36 -1.89 -26.41
CA LEU A 302 3.34 -2.35 -25.49
C LEU A 302 3.93 -2.46 -24.08
N VAL A 303 3.49 -1.59 -23.17
CA VAL A 303 3.98 -1.51 -21.79
C VAL A 303 3.02 -2.23 -20.84
N ILE A 304 3.55 -3.16 -20.04
CA ILE A 304 2.85 -3.91 -19.00
C ILE A 304 3.28 -3.40 -17.64
N ASP A 305 2.32 -2.94 -16.82
CA ASP A 305 2.56 -2.44 -15.47
C ASP A 305 1.35 -2.67 -14.55
N ASP A 306 1.56 -2.52 -13.25
CA ASP A 306 0.52 -2.55 -12.22
C ASP A 306 0.03 -1.14 -11.85
N THR A 307 -1.27 -0.92 -11.99
CA THR A 307 -1.94 0.26 -11.46
C THR A 307 -2.56 -0.04 -10.10
N ALA A 308 -2.09 0.65 -9.04
CA ALA A 308 -2.62 0.48 -7.69
C ALA A 308 -3.56 1.61 -7.27
N LEU A 309 -4.79 1.26 -6.91
CA LEU A 309 -5.86 2.17 -6.46
C LEU A 309 -6.07 2.01 -4.94
N PRO A 310 -5.54 2.94 -4.12
CA PRO A 310 -5.74 2.94 -2.67
C PRO A 310 -7.22 2.95 -2.35
N LYS A 311 -7.58 2.21 -1.30
CA LYS A 311 -8.96 2.13 -0.84
C LYS A 311 -9.00 2.17 0.66
N LYS A 312 -10.07 2.76 1.18
CA LYS A 312 -10.45 2.69 2.59
C LYS A 312 -11.61 1.68 2.70
N GLY A 313 -11.41 0.59 3.44
CA GLY A 313 -12.42 -0.45 3.64
C GLY A 313 -12.08 -1.80 2.99
N THR A 314 -12.97 -2.77 3.17
CA THR A 314 -12.78 -4.19 2.78
C THR A 314 -13.75 -4.65 1.69
N HIS A 315 -14.55 -3.74 1.15
CA HIS A 315 -15.72 -4.13 0.36
C HIS A 315 -15.50 -4.08 -1.16
N SER A 316 -14.66 -3.18 -1.68
CA SER A 316 -14.28 -3.14 -3.10
C SER A 316 -13.63 -4.46 -3.56
N VAL A 317 -14.09 -5.06 -4.65
CA VAL A 317 -13.56 -6.35 -5.17
C VAL A 317 -12.07 -6.26 -5.39
N GLY A 318 -11.34 -7.29 -4.96
CA GLY A 318 -9.88 -7.33 -5.05
C GLY A 318 -9.16 -6.36 -4.11
N VAL A 319 -9.85 -5.68 -3.19
CA VAL A 319 -9.19 -4.81 -2.20
C VAL A 319 -8.49 -5.64 -1.13
N GLY A 320 -7.24 -5.30 -0.86
CA GLY A 320 -6.50 -5.89 0.25
C GLY A 320 -5.13 -5.23 0.44
N PRO A 321 -4.36 -5.67 1.45
CA PRO A 321 -2.99 -5.22 1.65
C PRO A 321 -2.10 -5.68 0.48
N GLN A 322 -1.76 -4.76 -0.42
CA GLN A 322 -0.94 -5.02 -1.60
C GLN A 322 0.10 -3.91 -1.76
N TYR A 323 1.17 -4.16 -2.53
CA TYR A 323 2.15 -3.10 -2.81
C TYR A 323 1.53 -2.06 -3.74
N ALA A 324 1.46 -0.81 -3.27
CA ALA A 324 0.97 0.30 -4.06
C ALA A 324 2.14 1.18 -4.49
N GLY A 325 2.58 1.05 -5.75
CA GLY A 325 3.74 1.77 -6.28
C GLY A 325 3.66 3.29 -6.06
N ALA A 326 2.50 3.88 -6.31
CA ALA A 326 2.25 5.30 -6.08
C ALA A 326 2.29 5.75 -4.60
N LEU A 327 2.23 4.83 -3.64
CA LEU A 327 2.45 5.11 -2.21
C LEU A 327 3.83 4.65 -1.72
N GLY A 328 4.58 3.91 -2.54
CA GLY A 328 5.88 3.34 -2.24
C GLY A 328 5.87 2.34 -1.07
N LYS A 329 4.71 1.75 -0.76
CA LYS A 329 4.53 0.84 0.38
C LYS A 329 3.38 -0.13 0.18
N LYS A 330 3.36 -1.20 0.98
CA LYS A 330 2.14 -2.01 1.16
C LYS A 330 1.03 -1.12 1.75
N ALA A 331 -0.12 -1.13 1.11
CA ALA A 331 -1.29 -0.38 1.51
C ALA A 331 -2.56 -1.15 1.11
N ASN A 332 -3.67 -0.83 1.77
CA ASN A 332 -4.95 -1.36 1.35
C ASN A 332 -5.34 -0.73 0.00
N CYS A 333 -5.38 -1.55 -1.05
CA CYS A 333 -5.64 -1.09 -2.41
C CYS A 333 -6.17 -2.23 -3.28
N GLN A 334 -6.71 -1.87 -4.42
CA GLN A 334 -6.87 -2.76 -5.57
C GLN A 334 -5.63 -2.64 -6.45
N SER A 335 -5.24 -3.74 -7.08
CA SER A 335 -4.18 -3.77 -8.08
C SER A 335 -4.78 -4.16 -9.42
N LEU A 336 -4.46 -3.43 -10.48
CA LEU A 336 -4.91 -3.72 -11.83
C LEU A 336 -3.71 -3.92 -12.74
N VAL A 337 -3.69 -5.04 -13.46
CA VAL A 337 -2.74 -5.30 -14.53
C VAL A 337 -3.14 -4.45 -15.72
N SER A 338 -2.24 -3.58 -16.17
CA SER A 338 -2.48 -2.65 -17.27
C SER A 338 -1.59 -2.96 -18.46
N LEU A 339 -2.16 -2.90 -19.67
CA LEU A 339 -1.40 -2.86 -20.92
C LEU A 339 -1.64 -1.50 -21.56
N THR A 340 -0.55 -0.79 -21.86
CA THR A 340 -0.57 0.53 -22.50
C THR A 340 0.19 0.46 -23.81
N LEU A 341 -0.48 0.78 -24.92
CA LEU A 341 0.15 0.91 -26.22
C LEU A 341 0.70 2.33 -26.36
N ALA A 342 1.98 2.48 -26.66
CA ALA A 342 2.63 3.78 -26.71
C ALA A 342 3.47 3.94 -27.98
N LYS A 343 3.40 5.13 -28.59
CA LYS A 343 4.29 5.54 -29.69
C LYS A 343 4.72 6.98 -29.47
N GLY A 344 6.03 7.23 -29.46
CA GLY A 344 6.57 8.54 -29.08
C GLY A 344 6.15 8.94 -27.66
N GLU A 345 5.50 10.11 -27.54
CA GLU A 345 5.00 10.63 -26.25
C GLU A 345 3.53 10.32 -25.96
N VAL A 346 2.88 9.51 -26.81
CA VAL A 346 1.43 9.21 -26.70
C VAL A 346 1.22 7.82 -26.11
N PRO A 347 0.84 7.70 -24.82
CA PRO A 347 0.40 6.44 -24.22
C PRO A 347 -1.12 6.28 -24.29
N ILE A 348 -1.60 5.11 -24.74
CA ILE A 348 -3.02 4.74 -24.73
C ILE A 348 -3.20 3.47 -23.89
N PRO A 349 -3.83 3.55 -22.71
CA PRO A 349 -4.21 2.37 -21.95
C PRO A 349 -5.26 1.56 -22.72
N ILE A 350 -4.93 0.32 -23.05
CA ILE A 350 -5.78 -0.55 -23.88
C ILE A 350 -6.37 -1.73 -23.11
N VAL A 351 -5.79 -2.07 -21.95
CA VAL A 351 -6.30 -3.09 -21.04
C VAL A 351 -6.12 -2.64 -19.60
N LEU A 352 -7.12 -2.94 -18.78
CA LEU A 352 -7.05 -2.82 -17.33
C LEU A 352 -7.80 -3.99 -16.70
N ARG A 353 -7.07 -4.95 -16.11
CA ARG A 353 -7.67 -6.14 -15.47
C ARG A 353 -7.40 -6.15 -13.99
N LEU A 354 -8.46 -6.31 -13.21
CA LEU A 354 -8.38 -6.39 -11.75
C LEU A 354 -7.71 -7.70 -11.32
N PHE A 355 -6.72 -7.60 -10.44
CA PHE A 355 -6.12 -8.74 -9.77
C PHE A 355 -6.86 -9.02 -8.45
N LEU A 356 -7.23 -10.29 -8.23
CA LEU A 356 -7.84 -10.75 -6.99
C LEU A 356 -6.77 -11.40 -6.10
N PRO A 357 -6.47 -10.86 -4.91
CA PRO A 357 -5.51 -11.48 -4.01
C PRO A 357 -6.10 -12.75 -3.35
N ASP A 358 -5.25 -13.59 -2.78
CA ASP A 358 -5.65 -14.84 -2.11
C ASP A 358 -6.71 -14.63 -1.00
N THR A 359 -6.70 -13.46 -0.35
CA THR A 359 -7.70 -13.10 0.66
C THR A 359 -9.11 -12.90 0.10
N TRP A 360 -9.25 -12.81 -1.22
CA TRP A 360 -10.52 -12.83 -1.95
C TRP A 360 -10.78 -14.21 -2.55
N ILE A 361 -9.80 -14.80 -3.21
CA ILE A 361 -9.97 -16.11 -3.87
C ILE A 361 -10.33 -17.21 -2.87
N ASN A 362 -9.78 -17.14 -1.65
CA ASN A 362 -10.05 -18.12 -0.59
C ASN A 362 -11.34 -17.83 0.21
N ASP A 363 -12.18 -16.89 -0.22
CA ASP A 363 -13.44 -16.51 0.45
C ASP A 363 -14.60 -16.55 -0.57
N PRO A 364 -15.16 -17.75 -0.87
CA PRO A 364 -16.20 -17.93 -1.87
C PRO A 364 -17.48 -17.13 -1.57
N ASP A 365 -17.87 -17.04 -0.29
CA ASP A 365 -19.05 -16.28 0.14
C ASP A 365 -18.89 -14.81 -0.21
N ARG A 366 -17.71 -14.25 0.04
CA ARG A 366 -17.39 -12.87 -0.33
C ARG A 366 -17.37 -12.65 -1.84
N LEU A 367 -16.85 -13.60 -2.62
CA LEU A 367 -16.87 -13.52 -4.09
C LEU A 367 -18.31 -13.57 -4.62
N GLN A 368 -19.15 -14.43 -4.08
CA GLN A 368 -20.55 -14.56 -4.45
C GLN A 368 -21.34 -13.29 -4.09
N HIS A 369 -21.20 -12.82 -2.85
CA HIS A 369 -21.88 -11.62 -2.37
C HIS A 369 -21.46 -10.35 -3.12
N ALA A 370 -20.23 -10.29 -3.59
CA ALA A 370 -19.72 -9.19 -4.40
C ALA A 370 -20.02 -9.32 -5.90
N GLY A 371 -20.69 -10.39 -6.33
CA GLY A 371 -21.06 -10.61 -7.73
C GLY A 371 -19.88 -10.90 -8.66
N VAL A 372 -18.76 -11.41 -8.15
CA VAL A 372 -17.59 -11.72 -8.99
C VAL A 372 -17.92 -12.84 -9.98
N PRO A 373 -17.71 -12.68 -11.30
CA PRO A 373 -18.03 -13.73 -12.27
C PRO A 373 -17.23 -15.01 -12.02
N GLU A 374 -17.87 -16.17 -12.18
CA GLU A 374 -17.26 -17.48 -11.89
C GLU A 374 -15.97 -17.73 -12.67
N ALA A 375 -15.94 -17.30 -13.95
CA ALA A 375 -14.78 -17.41 -14.83
C ALA A 375 -13.50 -16.72 -14.31
N VAL A 376 -13.62 -15.80 -13.34
CA VAL A 376 -12.49 -15.09 -12.74
C VAL A 376 -12.29 -15.39 -11.26
N ARG A 377 -13.02 -16.36 -10.68
CA ARG A 377 -12.87 -16.84 -9.28
C ARG A 377 -11.71 -17.83 -9.10
N VAL A 378 -10.73 -17.79 -9.99
CA VAL A 378 -9.55 -18.67 -9.97
C VAL A 378 -8.31 -17.90 -9.59
N ALA A 379 -7.45 -18.52 -8.79
CA ALA A 379 -6.16 -17.94 -8.42
C ALA A 379 -5.30 -17.74 -9.68
N ARG A 380 -4.88 -16.49 -9.93
CA ARG A 380 -4.01 -16.14 -11.05
C ARG A 380 -3.02 -15.09 -10.60
N SER A 381 -1.76 -15.30 -10.92
CA SER A 381 -0.71 -14.29 -10.76
C SER A 381 -0.88 -13.16 -11.76
N LYS A 382 -0.33 -11.99 -11.44
CA LYS A 382 -0.34 -10.83 -12.34
C LYS A 382 0.36 -11.11 -13.68
N PRO A 383 1.51 -11.81 -13.74
CA PRO A 383 2.10 -12.21 -15.01
C PRO A 383 1.19 -13.12 -15.86
N GLU A 384 0.43 -14.03 -15.25
CA GLU A 384 -0.54 -14.87 -15.99
C GLU A 384 -1.70 -14.05 -16.55
N ILE A 385 -2.19 -13.06 -15.81
CA ILE A 385 -3.20 -12.11 -16.31
C ILE A 385 -2.63 -11.31 -17.49
N ALA A 386 -1.42 -10.77 -17.33
CA ALA A 386 -0.74 -10.00 -18.38
C ALA A 386 -0.54 -10.82 -19.67
N LEU A 387 -0.12 -12.09 -19.57
CA LEU A 387 0.06 -12.95 -20.75
C LEU A 387 -1.26 -13.27 -21.46
N THR A 388 -2.33 -13.55 -20.71
CA THR A 388 -3.64 -13.77 -21.33
C THR A 388 -4.14 -12.53 -22.05
N GLU A 389 -3.98 -11.35 -21.45
CA GLU A 389 -4.39 -10.10 -22.07
C GLU A 389 -3.49 -9.72 -23.26
N LEU A 390 -2.19 -9.98 -23.18
CA LEU A 390 -1.26 -9.82 -24.30
C LEU A 390 -1.69 -10.67 -25.50
N GLN A 391 -2.01 -11.94 -25.27
CA GLN A 391 -2.51 -12.83 -26.33
C GLN A 391 -3.85 -12.34 -26.90
N ARG A 392 -4.75 -11.82 -26.06
CA ARG A 392 -6.02 -11.22 -26.51
C ARG A 392 -5.77 -10.00 -27.40
N VAL A 393 -4.86 -9.12 -27.00
CA VAL A 393 -4.45 -7.93 -27.75
C VAL A 393 -3.83 -8.30 -29.11
N MET A 394 -2.97 -9.32 -29.14
CA MET A 394 -2.39 -9.84 -30.38
C MET A 394 -3.45 -10.45 -31.31
N ARG A 395 -4.38 -11.27 -30.77
CA ARG A 395 -5.48 -11.86 -31.55
C ARG A 395 -6.43 -10.79 -32.13
N ALA A 396 -6.56 -9.65 -31.46
CA ALA A 396 -7.33 -8.50 -31.95
C ALA A 396 -6.60 -7.69 -33.04
N GLY A 397 -5.38 -8.06 -33.42
CA GLY A 397 -4.62 -7.42 -34.50
C GLY A 397 -3.90 -6.12 -34.10
N VAL A 398 -3.70 -5.89 -32.81
CA VAL A 398 -2.92 -4.73 -32.35
C VAL A 398 -1.44 -4.94 -32.70
N SER A 399 -0.85 -3.98 -33.41
CA SER A 399 0.53 -4.04 -33.88
C SER A 399 1.46 -3.23 -32.97
N PHE A 400 2.56 -3.86 -32.57
CA PHE A 400 3.63 -3.26 -31.77
C PHE A 400 4.95 -3.96 -32.08
N GLY A 401 6.07 -3.23 -31.99
CA GLY A 401 7.40 -3.76 -32.26
C GLY A 401 8.07 -4.42 -31.05
N ALA A 402 7.71 -4.01 -29.83
CA ALA A 402 8.27 -4.60 -28.62
C ALA A 402 7.35 -4.53 -27.40
N VAL A 403 7.61 -5.40 -26.43
CA VAL A 403 6.96 -5.42 -25.11
C VAL A 403 7.92 -4.95 -24.02
N LEU A 404 7.47 -4.02 -23.18
CA LEU A 404 8.16 -3.59 -21.98
C LEU A 404 7.39 -3.99 -20.73
N ALA A 405 8.09 -4.37 -19.67
CA ALA A 405 7.49 -4.57 -18.35
C ALA A 405 8.50 -4.24 -17.24
N ASP A 406 8.01 -3.94 -16.04
CA ASP A 406 8.87 -3.65 -14.90
C ASP A 406 9.48 -4.92 -14.27
N ALA A 407 10.23 -4.74 -13.18
CA ALA A 407 10.84 -5.85 -12.44
C ALA A 407 9.82 -6.74 -11.71
N GLY A 408 8.61 -6.26 -11.42
CA GLY A 408 7.54 -7.07 -10.84
C GLY A 408 7.12 -8.22 -11.77
N TYR A 409 7.14 -7.98 -13.08
CA TYR A 409 6.90 -9.01 -14.09
C TYR A 409 8.17 -9.75 -14.49
N GLY A 410 9.27 -9.01 -14.69
CA GLY A 410 10.48 -9.59 -15.26
C GLY A 410 11.31 -10.45 -14.31
N ILE A 411 10.96 -10.59 -13.03
CA ILE A 411 11.49 -11.67 -12.17
C ILE A 411 10.90 -13.04 -12.51
N SER A 412 9.72 -13.09 -13.12
CA SER A 412 9.05 -14.34 -13.48
C SER A 412 9.70 -14.98 -14.71
N ALA A 413 10.41 -16.09 -14.52
CA ALA A 413 10.98 -16.86 -15.62
C ALA A 413 9.92 -17.37 -16.63
N PRO A 414 8.77 -17.94 -16.19
CA PRO A 414 7.70 -18.32 -17.10
C PRO A 414 7.19 -17.15 -17.95
N PHE A 415 7.12 -15.94 -17.38
CA PHE A 415 6.70 -14.75 -18.11
C PHE A 415 7.67 -14.40 -19.24
N ARG A 416 8.98 -14.35 -18.93
CA ARG A 416 10.03 -14.09 -19.95
C ARG A 416 10.06 -15.17 -21.03
N GLN A 417 9.94 -16.43 -20.64
CA GLN A 417 9.91 -17.55 -21.57
C GLN A 417 8.69 -17.49 -22.49
N ALA A 418 7.52 -17.14 -21.96
CA ALA A 418 6.31 -16.98 -22.76
C ALA A 418 6.44 -15.84 -23.79
N LEU A 419 7.02 -14.70 -23.43
CA LEU A 419 7.28 -13.62 -24.39
C LEU A 419 8.21 -14.07 -25.53
N SER A 420 9.28 -14.80 -25.21
CA SER A 420 10.19 -15.37 -26.21
C SER A 420 9.51 -16.44 -27.08
N ALA A 421 8.68 -17.31 -26.49
CA ALA A 421 7.95 -18.34 -27.22
C ALA A 421 6.90 -17.75 -28.18
N LEU A 422 6.36 -16.57 -27.85
CA LEU A 422 5.50 -15.79 -28.73
C LEU A 422 6.26 -15.06 -29.86
N GLY A 423 7.60 -15.19 -29.91
CA GLY A 423 8.44 -14.55 -30.93
C GLY A 423 8.56 -13.03 -30.77
N LEU A 424 8.24 -12.50 -29.59
CA LEU A 424 8.21 -11.05 -29.35
C LEU A 424 9.61 -10.52 -29.04
N LEU A 425 9.91 -9.32 -29.52
CA LEU A 425 11.00 -8.52 -28.98
C LEU A 425 10.54 -7.93 -27.64
N TRP A 426 11.34 -8.10 -26.58
CA TRP A 426 10.98 -7.63 -25.26
C TRP A 426 12.17 -7.12 -24.45
N ALA A 427 11.89 -6.18 -23.56
CA ALA A 427 12.80 -5.76 -22.51
C ALA A 427 12.02 -5.59 -21.20
N VAL A 428 12.30 -6.48 -20.25
CA VAL A 428 11.62 -6.46 -18.94
C VAL A 428 12.62 -6.18 -17.83
N GLY A 429 12.19 -5.41 -16.84
CA GLY A 429 12.99 -5.12 -15.66
C GLY A 429 13.35 -6.38 -14.90
N THR A 430 14.48 -6.37 -14.18
CA THR A 430 14.85 -7.45 -13.27
C THR A 430 15.47 -6.87 -12.01
N VAL A 431 15.68 -7.71 -11.01
CA VAL A 431 16.31 -7.30 -9.75
C VAL A 431 17.82 -7.45 -9.83
N ARG A 432 18.55 -6.55 -9.17
CA ARG A 432 20.03 -6.55 -9.15
C ARG A 432 20.66 -7.86 -8.64
N ILE A 433 19.92 -8.59 -7.81
CA ILE A 433 20.33 -9.87 -7.21
C ILE A 433 20.06 -11.07 -8.13
N GLN A 434 19.41 -10.87 -9.28
CA GLN A 434 19.12 -11.95 -10.23
C GLN A 434 20.42 -12.65 -10.61
N LYS A 435 20.42 -13.98 -10.48
CA LYS A 435 21.58 -14.80 -10.81
C LYS A 435 21.70 -14.97 -12.32
N VAL A 436 22.92 -14.80 -12.81
CA VAL A 436 23.28 -14.88 -14.23
C VAL A 436 24.63 -15.57 -14.40
N TYR A 437 24.82 -16.16 -15.57
CA TYR A 437 26.08 -16.68 -16.06
C TYR A 437 26.63 -15.79 -17.19
N PRO A 438 27.95 -15.86 -17.46
CA PRO A 438 28.52 -15.35 -18.70
C PRO A 438 27.80 -15.90 -19.95
N ALA A 439 27.82 -15.16 -21.05
CA ALA A 439 27.12 -15.56 -22.28
C ALA A 439 27.63 -16.88 -22.89
N ASP A 440 28.90 -17.19 -22.63
CA ASP A 440 29.68 -18.32 -23.12
C ASP A 440 29.67 -19.54 -22.19
N VAL A 441 28.88 -19.51 -21.10
CA VAL A 441 28.71 -20.66 -20.18
C VAL A 441 28.30 -21.92 -20.94
N ARG A 442 28.90 -23.06 -20.57
CA ARG A 442 28.64 -24.37 -21.17
C ARG A 442 28.10 -25.36 -20.15
N MET A 443 27.30 -26.29 -20.63
CA MET A 443 26.82 -27.42 -19.84
C MET A 443 27.82 -28.57 -19.99
N VAL A 444 28.52 -28.92 -18.90
CA VAL A 444 29.56 -29.95 -18.85
C VAL A 444 29.14 -31.12 -17.95
N THR A 445 29.72 -32.30 -18.15
CA THR A 445 29.51 -33.44 -17.25
C THR A 445 30.16 -33.17 -15.90
N SER A 446 29.44 -33.45 -14.81
CA SER A 446 29.95 -33.27 -13.44
C SER A 446 31.19 -34.13 -13.19
N THR A 447 32.31 -33.52 -12.81
CA THR A 447 33.60 -34.17 -12.51
C THR A 447 33.72 -34.64 -11.05
N THR A 448 32.62 -34.70 -10.29
CA THR A 448 32.64 -35.12 -8.88
C THR A 448 33.25 -36.52 -8.71
N THR A 449 34.39 -36.57 -8.03
CA THR A 449 35.22 -37.77 -7.79
C THR A 449 34.70 -38.69 -6.68
N ARG A 450 33.62 -38.31 -5.98
CA ARG A 450 32.95 -39.13 -4.96
C ARG A 450 31.50 -39.39 -5.33
N GLY A 451 31.17 -40.65 -5.62
CA GLY A 451 29.82 -41.14 -5.87
C GLY A 451 29.49 -41.42 -7.34
N ARG A 452 28.29 -41.96 -7.58
CA ARG A 452 27.80 -42.30 -8.92
C ARG A 452 27.76 -41.04 -9.80
N PRO A 453 28.28 -41.07 -11.04
CA PRO A 453 28.30 -39.91 -11.93
C PRO A 453 26.89 -39.31 -12.07
N ARG A 454 26.75 -37.99 -11.87
CA ARG A 454 25.49 -37.31 -12.15
C ARG A 454 25.22 -37.39 -13.65
N LYS A 455 24.05 -37.92 -14.04
CA LYS A 455 23.59 -37.96 -15.43
C LYS A 455 23.26 -36.58 -16.01
N THR A 456 23.05 -35.58 -15.14
CA THR A 456 22.68 -34.21 -15.53
C THR A 456 23.92 -33.36 -15.75
N LEU A 457 24.00 -32.68 -16.91
CA LEU A 457 25.03 -31.68 -17.17
C LEU A 457 24.91 -30.51 -16.17
N VAL A 458 26.03 -29.89 -15.83
CA VAL A 458 26.12 -28.72 -14.94
C VAL A 458 26.82 -27.55 -15.65
N PRO A 459 26.52 -26.29 -15.30
CA PRO A 459 27.27 -25.15 -15.81
C PRO A 459 28.76 -25.22 -15.44
N ASP A 460 29.65 -24.88 -16.36
CA ASP A 460 31.10 -24.78 -16.16
C ASP A 460 31.55 -23.49 -15.46
N ALA A 461 30.62 -22.57 -15.21
CA ALA A 461 30.84 -21.33 -14.48
C ALA A 461 29.86 -21.19 -13.31
N GLU A 462 30.28 -20.51 -12.24
CA GLU A 462 29.40 -20.17 -11.13
C GLU A 462 28.47 -18.99 -11.47
N ALA A 463 27.23 -19.04 -11.00
CA ALA A 463 26.28 -17.95 -11.19
C ALA A 463 26.56 -16.77 -10.24
N VAL A 464 26.74 -15.58 -10.82
CA VAL A 464 26.92 -14.31 -10.08
C VAL A 464 25.66 -13.45 -10.16
N SER A 465 25.55 -12.41 -9.33
CA SER A 465 24.44 -11.46 -9.46
C SER A 465 24.60 -10.58 -10.70
N ALA A 466 23.49 -10.14 -11.29
CA ALA A 466 23.48 -9.20 -12.41
C ALA A 466 24.27 -7.92 -12.11
N GLU A 467 24.18 -7.42 -10.87
CA GLU A 467 24.97 -6.28 -10.39
C GLU A 467 26.48 -6.54 -10.44
N ALA A 468 26.93 -7.69 -9.91
CA ALA A 468 28.34 -8.05 -9.92
C ALA A 468 28.88 -8.25 -11.33
N MET A 469 28.05 -8.80 -12.23
CA MET A 469 28.41 -8.94 -13.64
C MET A 469 28.58 -7.55 -14.29
N LEU A 470 27.61 -6.64 -14.10
CA LEU A 470 27.61 -5.29 -14.68
C LEU A 470 28.67 -4.35 -14.08
N ALA A 471 29.17 -4.63 -12.87
CA ALA A 471 30.20 -3.81 -12.22
C ALA A 471 31.47 -3.66 -13.08
N LYS A 472 31.76 -4.65 -13.94
CA LYS A 472 32.91 -4.66 -14.86
C LYS A 472 32.60 -4.08 -16.25
N ALA A 473 31.37 -3.68 -16.51
CA ALA A 473 30.96 -3.23 -17.84
C ALA A 473 31.33 -1.76 -18.10
N SER A 474 31.47 -1.41 -19.39
CA SER A 474 31.67 -0.02 -19.80
C SER A 474 30.35 0.75 -19.78
N TRP A 475 30.26 1.74 -18.89
CA TRP A 475 29.06 2.55 -18.71
C TRP A 475 29.08 3.78 -19.60
N ARG A 476 27.97 4.04 -20.28
CA ARG A 476 27.76 5.19 -21.16
C ARG A 476 26.66 6.07 -20.58
N ARG A 477 26.83 7.39 -20.64
CA ARG A 477 25.76 8.32 -20.25
C ARG A 477 24.83 8.54 -21.44
N ILE A 478 23.56 8.21 -21.26
CA ILE A 478 22.52 8.40 -22.27
C ILE A 478 21.53 9.43 -21.74
N THR A 479 21.11 10.34 -22.62
CA THR A 479 20.04 11.32 -22.40
C THR A 479 18.90 11.00 -23.35
N TRP A 480 17.67 10.86 -22.87
CA TRP A 480 16.57 10.35 -23.71
C TRP A 480 15.32 11.23 -23.77
N ARG A 481 15.15 12.21 -22.87
CA ARG A 481 14.13 13.25 -23.03
C ARG A 481 14.46 14.48 -22.21
N ARG A 482 13.89 15.62 -22.57
CA ARG A 482 13.90 16.81 -21.73
C ARG A 482 12.76 16.68 -20.72
N GLY A 483 13.09 16.45 -19.45
CA GLY A 483 12.13 16.52 -18.36
C GLY A 483 11.94 17.97 -17.91
N THR A 484 11.02 18.18 -16.97
CA THR A 484 10.77 19.48 -16.34
C THR A 484 11.97 20.04 -15.56
N LYS A 485 13.01 19.23 -15.33
CA LYS A 485 14.30 19.62 -14.69
C LYS A 485 15.51 19.59 -15.62
N GLY A 486 15.28 19.63 -16.92
CA GLY A 486 16.33 19.46 -17.93
C GLY A 486 16.45 18.02 -18.41
N PRO A 487 17.56 17.67 -19.08
CA PRO A 487 17.70 16.36 -19.71
C PRO A 487 17.63 15.22 -18.69
N LEU A 488 16.68 14.29 -18.88
CA LEU A 488 16.70 13.01 -18.20
C LEU A 488 17.83 12.18 -18.76
N GLN A 489 18.81 11.92 -17.90
CA GLN A 489 20.04 11.22 -18.22
C GLN A 489 20.40 10.21 -17.13
N ALA A 490 21.00 9.11 -17.53
CA ALA A 490 21.47 8.05 -16.65
C ALA A 490 22.64 7.32 -17.32
N ARG A 491 23.37 6.56 -16.51
CA ARG A 491 24.43 5.68 -17.01
C ARG A 491 23.82 4.33 -17.32
N PHE A 492 24.08 3.84 -18.53
CA PHE A 492 23.67 2.52 -18.99
C PHE A 492 24.90 1.69 -19.34
N ALA A 493 24.83 0.40 -19.05
CA ALA A 493 25.71 -0.60 -19.59
C ALA A 493 24.85 -1.73 -20.15
N ALA A 494 25.30 -2.34 -21.24
CA ALA A 494 24.63 -3.47 -21.86
C ALA A 494 25.64 -4.61 -22.01
N MET A 495 25.20 -5.82 -21.68
CA MET A 495 26.01 -7.02 -21.74
C MET A 495 25.12 -8.21 -21.99
N ARG A 496 25.62 -9.15 -22.80
CA ARG A 496 24.96 -10.43 -23.02
C ARG A 496 25.29 -11.36 -21.87
N VAL A 497 24.26 -11.97 -21.29
CA VAL A 497 24.37 -12.94 -20.18
C VAL A 497 23.37 -14.07 -20.40
N ARG A 498 23.53 -15.19 -19.69
CA ARG A 498 22.49 -16.22 -19.56
C ARG A 498 21.85 -16.10 -18.18
N ILE A 499 20.53 -16.12 -18.11
CA ILE A 499 19.85 -16.07 -16.81
C ILE A 499 19.95 -17.44 -16.14
N ALA A 500 20.34 -17.47 -14.87
CA ALA A 500 20.37 -18.68 -14.06
C ALA A 500 18.98 -18.96 -13.47
N ASP A 501 18.04 -19.30 -14.34
CA ASP A 501 16.71 -19.72 -13.91
C ASP A 501 16.80 -21.17 -13.43
N GLY A 502 16.71 -21.38 -12.11
CA GLY A 502 16.54 -22.71 -11.52
C GLY A 502 15.14 -23.28 -11.79
N PRO A 503 14.86 -24.53 -11.35
CA PRO A 503 13.48 -25.02 -11.30
C PRO A 503 12.60 -24.02 -10.53
N ALA A 504 11.35 -23.87 -10.96
CA ALA A 504 10.42 -22.87 -10.44
C ALA A 504 10.35 -22.90 -8.90
N VAL A 505 10.97 -21.94 -8.25
CA VAL A 505 10.82 -21.75 -6.81
C VAL A 505 9.52 -20.98 -6.60
N GLN A 506 8.46 -21.68 -6.20
CA GLN A 506 7.29 -21.02 -5.63
C GLN A 506 7.74 -20.30 -4.35
N LEU A 507 7.90 -18.98 -4.42
CA LEU A 507 8.03 -18.15 -3.23
C LEU A 507 6.68 -18.15 -2.51
N ARG A 508 6.47 -19.15 -1.63
CA ARG A 508 5.43 -19.07 -0.61
C ARG A 508 5.74 -17.85 0.26
N GLY A 509 4.72 -17.01 0.44
CA GLY A 509 4.85 -15.63 0.88
C GLY A 509 5.72 -15.43 2.12
N LEU A 510 6.54 -14.39 2.07
CA LEU A 510 7.05 -13.75 3.29
C LEU A 510 5.88 -12.97 3.91
N VAL A 511 5.39 -13.53 5.02
CA VAL A 511 4.40 -12.97 5.97
C VAL A 511 4.75 -11.52 6.33
#